data_AF-A0A2S2BVQ8-F1
#
_entry.id   AF-A0A2S2BVQ8-F1
#
_cell.length_a   1.000
_cell.length_b   1.000
_cell.length_c   1.000
_cell.angle_alpha   90.00
_cell.angle_beta   90.00
_cell.angle_gamma   90.00
#
_symmetry.space_group_name_H-M   'P 1'
#
loop_
_entity.id
_entity.type
_entity.pdbx_description
1 polymer ?
#
loop_
_entity_poly.entity_id
_entity_poly.type
_entity_poly.pdbx_seq_one_letter_code
_entity_poly.pdbx_strand_id
1 'polypeptide(L)'
;MEILEAYDLTQCAHSAAQLVGCDEKTVARYVELRDTGHNPADRARRARSIDPYLGKIEELVDPSQGRTRADVVHERLTAMGFDGTDRTTRRVVAELEATYRAGHRRKYRPGDTPTQWGRIPEPGMWPGVRLGRGPTGGWPANPTVLRMVVVVEVRRWWRRRGTSSSRR
;
A
#
# COMPACT_ATOMS: atom_id res chain seq x y z
N MET A 1 -5.07 -24.44 21.10
CA MET A 1 -3.61 -24.46 20.94
C MET A 1 -3.33 -24.05 19.51
N GLU A 2 -2.45 -23.08 19.28
CA GLU A 2 -2.06 -22.69 17.92
C GLU A 2 -1.22 -23.79 17.26
N ILE A 3 -1.26 -23.87 15.92
CA ILE A 3 -0.59 -24.95 15.15
C ILE A 3 0.92 -25.01 15.44
N LEU A 4 1.57 -23.85 15.47
CA LEU A 4 3.01 -23.75 15.71
C LEU A 4 3.38 -24.03 17.17
N GLU A 5 2.53 -23.61 18.12
CA GLU A 5 2.73 -23.92 19.55
C GLU A 5 2.64 -25.43 19.82
N ALA A 6 1.70 -26.13 19.19
CA ALA A 6 1.59 -27.58 19.29
C ALA A 6 2.81 -28.30 18.73
N TYR A 7 3.37 -27.79 17.63
CA TYR A 7 4.60 -28.31 17.06
C TYR A 7 5.79 -28.02 17.98
N ASP A 8 5.88 -26.84 18.57
CA ASP A 8 6.99 -26.50 19.47
C ASP A 8 7.00 -27.38 20.72
N LEU A 9 5.83 -27.79 21.22
CA LEU A 9 5.67 -28.71 22.35
C LEU A 9 6.00 -30.17 22.02
N THR A 10 5.66 -30.64 20.81
CA THR A 10 5.76 -32.07 20.45
C THR A 10 6.94 -32.41 19.55
N GLN A 11 7.50 -31.41 18.86
CA GLN A 11 8.50 -31.53 17.79
C GLN A 11 8.13 -32.58 16.72
N CYS A 12 6.83 -32.89 16.58
CA CYS A 12 6.32 -33.94 15.71
C CYS A 12 5.03 -33.45 15.03
N ALA A 13 5.03 -33.39 13.70
CA ALA A 13 3.89 -32.87 12.93
C ALA A 13 2.62 -33.71 13.14
N HIS A 14 2.75 -35.03 13.24
CA HIS A 14 1.63 -35.94 13.47
C HIS A 14 0.99 -35.73 14.85
N SER A 15 1.81 -35.68 15.91
CA SER A 15 1.31 -35.46 17.28
C SER A 15 0.73 -34.05 17.47
N ALA A 16 1.36 -33.03 16.89
CA ALA A 16 0.84 -31.66 16.88
C ALA A 16 -0.52 -31.58 16.15
N ALA A 17 -0.65 -32.24 15.00
CA ALA A 17 -1.89 -32.31 14.23
C ALA A 17 -3.05 -32.88 15.06
N GLN A 18 -2.80 -33.95 15.82
CA GLN A 18 -3.80 -34.57 16.70
C GLN A 18 -4.21 -33.65 17.87
N LEU A 19 -3.29 -32.85 18.42
CA LEU A 19 -3.59 -31.89 19.50
C LEU A 19 -4.44 -30.70 19.02
N VAL A 20 -4.27 -30.29 17.77
CA VAL A 20 -4.96 -29.11 17.19
C VAL A 20 -6.20 -29.50 16.40
N GLY A 21 -6.30 -30.76 15.95
CA GLY A 21 -7.39 -31.25 15.09
C GLY A 21 -7.22 -30.82 13.63
N CYS A 22 -6.00 -30.78 13.11
CA CYS A 22 -5.70 -30.42 11.72
C CYS A 22 -4.94 -31.56 10.99
N ASP A 23 -4.73 -31.43 9.68
CA ASP A 23 -3.95 -32.42 8.91
C ASP A 23 -2.44 -32.20 9.12
N GLU A 24 -1.67 -33.30 9.23
CA GLU A 24 -0.21 -33.29 9.41
C GLU A 24 0.51 -32.44 8.34
N LYS A 25 0.05 -32.47 7.09
CA LYS A 25 0.65 -31.66 6.00
C LYS A 25 0.44 -30.18 6.22
N THR A 26 -0.62 -29.79 6.92
CA THR A 26 -0.87 -28.39 7.30
C THR A 26 0.16 -27.93 8.32
N VAL A 27 0.42 -28.75 9.35
CA VAL A 27 1.46 -28.47 10.35
C VAL A 27 2.83 -28.36 9.67
N ALA A 28 3.19 -29.35 8.84
CA ALA A 28 4.47 -29.35 8.11
C ALA A 28 4.63 -28.11 7.22
N ARG A 29 3.58 -27.74 6.47
CA ARG A 29 3.59 -26.52 5.64
C ARG A 29 3.79 -25.25 6.47
N TYR A 30 3.15 -25.16 7.64
CA TYR A 30 3.24 -23.98 8.51
C TYR A 30 4.62 -23.86 9.16
N VAL A 31 5.22 -24.98 9.53
CA VAL A 31 6.60 -25.04 10.04
C VAL A 31 7.57 -24.61 8.94
N GLU A 32 7.45 -25.14 7.72
CA GLU A 32 8.30 -24.74 6.58
C GLU A 32 8.15 -23.25 6.25
N LEU A 33 6.92 -22.71 6.29
CA LEU A 33 6.67 -21.28 6.10
C LEU A 33 7.33 -20.45 7.22
N ARG A 34 7.23 -20.88 8.48
CA ARG A 34 7.91 -20.22 9.59
C ARG A 34 9.42 -20.22 9.42
N ASP A 35 10.00 -21.36 9.07
CA ASP A 35 11.46 -21.54 8.96
C ASP A 35 12.03 -20.74 7.78
N THR A 36 11.23 -20.52 6.73
CA THR A 36 11.54 -19.62 5.61
C THR A 36 11.23 -18.15 5.90
N GLY A 37 10.71 -17.82 7.09
CA GLY A 37 10.36 -16.46 7.50
C GLY A 37 9.09 -15.91 6.87
N HIS A 38 8.26 -16.78 6.28
CA HIS A 38 6.98 -16.44 5.67
C HIS A 38 5.83 -16.64 6.66
N ASN A 39 4.92 -15.67 6.74
CA ASN A 39 3.72 -15.82 7.55
C ASN A 39 2.72 -16.72 6.80
N PRO A 40 2.20 -17.81 7.41
CA PRO A 40 1.22 -18.68 6.78
C PRO A 40 -0.13 -18.01 6.49
N ALA A 41 -0.43 -16.87 7.12
CA ALA A 41 -1.58 -16.04 6.78
C ALA A 41 -1.38 -15.21 5.50
N ASP A 42 -0.13 -14.98 5.09
CA ASP A 42 0.19 -14.17 3.92
C ASP A 42 -0.03 -14.98 2.64
N ARG A 43 -1.20 -14.79 2.01
CA ARG A 43 -1.48 -15.40 0.71
C ARG A 43 -0.63 -14.73 -0.37
N ALA A 44 0.27 -15.50 -0.99
CA ALA A 44 1.00 -15.06 -2.16
C ALA A 44 0.03 -14.64 -3.29
N ARG A 45 0.19 -13.41 -3.79
CA ARG A 45 -0.59 -12.91 -4.92
C ARG A 45 -0.15 -13.65 -6.18
N ARG A 46 -1.09 -14.19 -6.95
CA ARG A 46 -0.81 -14.77 -8.26
C ARG A 46 -0.26 -13.71 -9.22
N ALA A 47 0.78 -14.08 -9.97
CA ALA A 47 1.33 -13.25 -11.04
C ALA A 47 0.22 -12.96 -12.09
N ARG A 48 0.07 -11.69 -12.45
CA ARG A 48 -0.80 -11.21 -13.54
C ARG A 48 0.07 -10.88 -14.75
N SER A 49 -0.45 -11.03 -15.96
CA SER A 49 0.24 -10.65 -17.21
C SER A 49 0.64 -9.16 -17.28
N ILE A 50 -0.02 -8.31 -16.50
CA ILE A 50 0.28 -6.88 -16.39
C ILE A 50 1.43 -6.56 -15.43
N ASP A 51 1.89 -7.54 -14.62
CA ASP A 51 2.92 -7.30 -13.60
C ASP A 51 4.25 -6.76 -14.15
N PRO A 52 4.77 -7.22 -15.30
CA PRO A 52 5.97 -6.65 -15.92
C PRO A 52 5.84 -5.16 -16.27
N TYR A 53 4.62 -4.69 -16.52
CA TYR A 53 4.33 -3.33 -16.93
C TYR A 53 4.04 -2.38 -15.75
N LEU A 54 3.97 -2.88 -14.52
CA LEU A 54 3.63 -2.06 -13.34
C LEU A 54 4.58 -0.89 -13.14
N GLY A 55 5.89 -1.11 -13.30
CA GLY A 55 6.88 -0.04 -13.20
C GLY A 55 6.60 1.09 -14.19
N LYS A 56 6.14 0.75 -15.40
CA LYS A 56 5.80 1.77 -16.40
C LYS A 56 4.53 2.54 -16.05
N ILE A 57 3.54 1.87 -15.46
CA ILE A 57 2.32 2.53 -15.01
C ILE A 57 2.64 3.48 -13.84
N GLU A 58 3.50 3.07 -12.91
CA GLU A 58 3.97 3.91 -11.80
C GLU A 58 4.69 5.18 -12.29
N GLU A 59 5.56 5.07 -13.29
CA GLU A 59 6.20 6.22 -13.94
C GLU A 59 5.23 7.21 -14.57
N LEU A 60 4.02 6.76 -14.95
CA LEU A 60 2.98 7.62 -15.51
C LEU A 60 2.07 8.22 -14.43
N VAL A 61 1.92 7.54 -13.30
CA VAL A 61 1.07 7.95 -12.18
C VAL A 61 1.76 8.98 -11.29
N ASP A 62 3.07 8.84 -11.07
CA ASP A 62 3.83 9.74 -10.18
C ASP A 62 3.84 11.20 -10.71
N PRO A 63 4.17 11.48 -11.99
CA PRO A 63 4.14 12.84 -12.52
C PRO A 63 2.73 13.43 -12.61
N SER A 64 1.71 12.59 -12.80
CA SER A 64 0.31 13.04 -12.92
C SER A 64 -0.38 13.24 -11.57
N GLN A 65 0.31 12.94 -10.47
CA GLN A 65 -0.24 12.93 -9.12
C GLN A 65 -1.47 12.01 -8.98
N GLY A 66 -1.48 10.89 -9.71
CA GLY A 66 -2.60 9.95 -9.73
C GLY A 66 -3.88 10.54 -10.33
N ARG A 67 -3.74 11.29 -11.43
CA ARG A 67 -4.84 11.76 -12.28
C ARG A 67 -4.72 11.24 -13.71
N THR A 68 -4.09 10.08 -13.90
CA THR A 68 -3.81 9.54 -15.23
C THR A 68 -5.04 8.84 -15.79
N ARG A 69 -5.42 9.18 -17.02
CA ARG A 69 -6.46 8.44 -17.75
C ARG A 69 -5.96 7.05 -18.13
N ALA A 70 -6.71 6.03 -17.71
CA ALA A 70 -6.37 4.64 -17.97
C ALA A 70 -6.37 4.27 -19.48
N ASP A 71 -7.19 4.93 -20.30
CA ASP A 71 -7.23 4.70 -21.76
C ASP A 71 -5.86 5.01 -22.40
N VAL A 72 -5.27 6.15 -22.02
CA VAL A 72 -3.94 6.59 -22.52
C VAL A 72 -2.84 5.66 -22.02
N VAL A 73 -2.98 5.12 -20.81
CA VAL A 73 -2.06 4.10 -20.29
C VAL A 73 -2.19 2.83 -21.11
N HIS A 74 -3.41 2.39 -21.41
CA HIS A 74 -3.65 1.17 -22.16
C HIS A 74 -3.05 1.25 -23.57
N GLU A 75 -3.28 2.34 -24.30
CA GLU A 75 -2.67 2.56 -25.62
C GLU A 75 -1.14 2.47 -25.57
N ARG A 76 -0.53 3.08 -24.54
CA ARG A 76 0.93 3.01 -24.32
C ARG A 76 1.41 1.60 -23.99
N LEU A 77 0.65 0.85 -23.19
CA LEU A 77 0.96 -0.55 -22.86
C LEU A 77 0.85 -1.44 -24.10
N THR A 78 -0.19 -1.27 -24.91
CA THR A 78 -0.40 -2.02 -26.15
C THR A 78 0.73 -1.75 -27.14
N ALA A 79 1.19 -0.50 -27.27
CA ALA A 79 2.35 -0.15 -28.09
C ALA A 79 3.65 -0.83 -27.63
N MET A 80 3.75 -1.24 -26.36
CA MET A 80 4.88 -2.00 -25.81
C MET A 80 4.68 -3.52 -25.84
N GLY A 81 3.59 -4.01 -26.45
CA GLY A 81 3.32 -5.44 -26.58
C GLY A 81 2.45 -6.03 -25.47
N PHE A 82 1.68 -5.22 -24.75
CA PHE A 82 0.67 -5.75 -23.83
C PHE A 82 -0.56 -6.28 -24.58
N ASP A 83 -0.78 -7.59 -24.50
CA ASP A 83 -1.93 -8.29 -25.11
C ASP A 83 -3.17 -8.38 -24.19
N GLY A 84 -3.13 -7.72 -23.03
CA GLY A 84 -4.25 -7.75 -22.10
C GLY A 84 -5.38 -6.77 -22.47
N THR A 85 -6.54 -6.97 -21.85
CA THR A 85 -7.72 -6.12 -22.06
C THR A 85 -7.64 -4.78 -21.32
N ASP A 86 -8.26 -3.74 -21.89
CA ASP A 86 -8.43 -2.41 -21.28
C ASP A 86 -8.94 -2.45 -19.83
N ARG A 87 -9.93 -3.32 -19.52
CA ARG A 87 -10.44 -3.52 -18.15
C ARG A 87 -9.35 -3.86 -17.13
N THR A 88 -8.32 -4.59 -17.54
CA THR A 88 -7.21 -5.01 -16.68
C THR A 88 -6.31 -3.81 -16.39
N THR A 89 -6.02 -3.02 -17.43
CA THR A 89 -5.28 -1.76 -17.30
C THR A 89 -6.00 -0.78 -16.40
N ARG A 90 -7.30 -0.54 -16.63
CA ARG A 90 -8.15 0.33 -15.80
C ARG A 90 -8.12 -0.06 -14.32
N ARG A 91 -8.28 -1.37 -14.04
CA ARG A 91 -8.25 -1.87 -12.66
C ARG A 91 -6.90 -1.62 -11.98
N VAL A 92 -5.81 -1.86 -12.69
CA VAL A 92 -4.45 -1.68 -12.15
C VAL A 92 -4.11 -0.20 -11.98
N VAL A 93 -4.48 0.66 -12.93
CA VAL A 93 -4.32 2.11 -12.79
C VAL A 93 -5.09 2.62 -11.58
N ALA A 94 -6.35 2.21 -11.40
CA ALA A 94 -7.14 2.59 -10.24
C ALA A 94 -6.53 2.10 -8.90
N GLU A 95 -6.00 0.88 -8.87
CA GLU A 95 -5.27 0.31 -7.72
C GLU A 95 -4.03 1.17 -7.38
N LEU A 96 -3.20 1.47 -8.38
CA LEU A 96 -1.99 2.28 -8.22
C LEU A 96 -2.30 3.72 -7.82
N GLU A 97 -3.32 4.34 -8.40
CA GLU A 97 -3.75 5.69 -8.01
C GLU A 97 -4.33 5.71 -6.60
N ALA A 98 -5.06 4.67 -6.18
CA ALA A 98 -5.55 4.56 -4.81
C ALA A 98 -4.39 4.44 -3.81
N THR A 99 -3.39 3.61 -4.11
CA THR A 99 -2.17 3.50 -3.31
C THR A 99 -1.39 4.81 -3.28
N TYR A 100 -1.22 5.47 -4.43
CA TYR A 100 -0.59 6.78 -4.54
C TYR A 100 -1.32 7.79 -3.64
N ARG A 101 -2.65 7.89 -3.74
CA ARG A 101 -3.45 8.79 -2.88
C ARG A 101 -3.36 8.42 -1.41
N ALA A 102 -3.32 7.14 -1.04
CA ALA A 102 -3.15 6.73 0.35
C ALA A 102 -1.80 7.20 0.93
N GLY A 103 -0.72 7.16 0.13
CA GLY A 103 0.59 7.67 0.52
C GLY A 103 0.72 9.21 0.46
N HIS A 104 -0.03 9.86 -0.44
CA HIS A 104 0.07 11.31 -0.71
C HIS A 104 -1.11 12.12 -0.17
N ARG A 105 -1.99 11.53 0.65
CA ARG A 105 -3.03 12.27 1.37
C ARG A 105 -2.35 13.33 2.24
N ARG A 106 -2.57 14.61 1.91
CA ARG A 106 -2.23 15.72 2.80
C ARG A 106 -2.86 15.42 4.15
N LYS A 107 -2.03 15.21 5.17
CA LYS A 107 -2.48 15.26 6.57
C LYS A 107 -2.91 16.70 6.82
N TYR A 108 -4.19 17.01 6.65
CA TYR A 108 -4.74 18.14 7.37
C TYR A 108 -4.61 17.79 8.85
N ARG A 109 -3.73 18.49 9.57
CA ARG A 109 -3.60 18.41 11.02
C ARG A 109 -4.27 19.65 11.60
N PRO A 110 -5.57 19.59 11.96
CA PRO A 110 -6.17 20.65 12.75
C PRO A 110 -5.56 20.55 14.15
N GLY A 111 -4.68 21.49 14.51
CA GLY A 111 -4.15 21.55 15.88
C GLY A 111 -2.79 22.22 16.07
N ASP A 112 -1.99 22.42 15.01
CA ASP A 112 -0.70 23.11 15.13
C ASP A 112 -0.87 24.63 14.93
N THR A 113 -1.72 25.26 15.74
CA THR A 113 -1.64 26.70 16.01
C THR A 113 -1.26 26.84 17.49
N PRO A 114 -0.08 27.38 17.82
CA PRO A 114 0.22 27.70 19.20
C PRO A 114 -0.58 28.95 19.56
N THR A 115 -1.26 28.86 20.71
CA THR A 115 -1.77 29.97 21.51
C THR A 115 -3.19 30.47 21.18
N GLN A 116 -4.05 30.29 22.19
CA GLN A 116 -5.13 31.17 22.63
C GLN A 116 -6.59 30.84 22.24
N TRP A 117 -7.36 30.54 23.30
CA TRP A 117 -8.83 30.47 23.45
C TRP A 117 -9.51 29.19 22.91
N GLY A 118 -10.19 28.35 23.71
CA GLY A 118 -10.97 28.67 24.90
C GLY A 118 -12.35 29.26 24.56
N ARG A 119 -13.15 28.58 23.72
CA ARG A 119 -14.63 28.54 23.77
C ARG A 119 -15.19 27.63 22.69
N ILE A 120 -15.84 26.55 23.11
CA ILE A 120 -16.92 25.92 22.35
C ILE A 120 -18.08 26.93 22.40
N PRO A 121 -18.62 27.42 21.27
CA PRO A 121 -19.81 28.28 21.33
C PRO A 121 -21.00 27.42 21.77
N GLU A 122 -21.71 27.88 22.81
CA GLU A 122 -22.97 27.27 23.23
C GLU A 122 -23.98 27.27 22.05
N PRO A 123 -24.85 26.25 21.96
CA PRO A 123 -25.78 26.13 20.85
C PRO A 123 -26.81 27.27 20.91
N GLY A 124 -26.60 28.31 20.09
CA GLY A 124 -27.48 29.48 19.98
C GLY A 124 -26.88 30.72 19.32
N MET A 125 -25.55 30.80 19.12
CA MET A 125 -24.88 32.02 18.65
C MET A 125 -24.47 32.00 17.17
N TRP A 126 -25.43 31.84 16.24
CA TRP A 126 -25.17 32.15 14.84
C TRP A 126 -25.79 33.48 14.45
N PRO A 127 -24.97 34.49 14.11
CA PRO A 127 -25.38 35.50 13.15
C PRO A 127 -24.46 35.51 11.92
N GLY A 128 -25.08 35.82 10.78
CA GLY A 128 -24.57 35.70 9.41
C GLY A 128 -23.14 36.17 9.15
N VAL A 129 -22.41 35.34 8.40
CA VAL A 129 -21.16 35.70 7.73
C VAL A 129 -21.46 36.62 6.54
N ARG A 130 -20.98 37.86 6.58
CA ARG A 130 -20.60 38.64 5.40
C ARG A 130 -19.09 38.70 5.29
N LEU A 131 -18.60 38.57 4.06
CA LEU A 131 -17.20 38.51 3.66
C LEU A 131 -16.37 39.72 4.14
N GLY A 132 -15.13 39.44 4.54
CA GLY A 132 -14.06 40.42 4.73
C GLY A 132 -12.70 39.80 4.41
N ARG A 133 -11.90 40.53 3.63
CA ARG A 133 -10.69 40.13 2.90
C ARG A 133 -9.41 40.37 3.71
N GLY A 134 -8.36 39.57 3.45
CA GLY A 134 -6.94 39.94 3.59
C GLY A 134 -6.07 38.90 4.32
N PRO A 135 -4.72 38.98 4.28
CA PRO A 135 -3.84 39.62 3.30
C PRO A 135 -2.75 38.67 2.72
N THR A 136 -2.11 39.18 1.67
CA THR A 136 -0.95 38.67 0.94
C THR A 136 0.33 38.70 1.79
N GLY A 137 1.17 37.65 1.73
CA GLY A 137 2.57 37.76 2.19
C GLY A 137 3.32 36.47 2.51
N GLY A 138 4.13 36.00 1.54
CA GLY A 138 5.50 35.50 1.75
C GLY A 138 5.72 34.11 2.38
N TRP A 139 6.05 33.11 1.55
CA TRP A 139 6.73 31.88 1.97
C TRP A 139 8.19 31.88 1.50
N PRO A 140 9.19 31.60 2.35
CA PRO A 140 10.47 31.11 1.88
C PRO A 140 10.64 29.59 2.06
N ALA A 141 11.26 29.01 1.03
CA ALA A 141 12.19 27.88 1.07
C ALA A 141 11.71 26.47 1.49
N ASN A 142 11.36 25.69 0.46
CA ASN A 142 11.85 24.34 0.11
C ASN A 142 12.18 23.31 1.23
N PRO A 143 11.54 22.12 1.19
CA PRO A 143 12.14 20.88 1.68
C PRO A 143 12.30 19.84 0.56
N THR A 144 13.48 19.81 -0.06
CA THR A 144 13.93 18.77 -1.02
C THR A 144 14.20 17.42 -0.33
N VAL A 145 13.86 17.22 0.94
CA VAL A 145 14.34 16.06 1.72
C VAL A 145 13.32 14.92 1.87
N LEU A 146 12.06 15.07 1.41
CA LEU A 146 11.05 14.00 1.50
C LEU A 146 10.78 13.27 0.18
N ARG A 147 11.76 13.25 -0.74
CA ARG A 147 11.63 12.60 -2.06
C ARG A 147 12.12 11.15 -2.09
N MET A 148 12.82 10.65 -1.06
CA MET A 148 13.44 9.32 -1.08
C MET A 148 12.76 8.25 -0.20
N VAL A 149 11.97 8.62 0.81
CA VAL A 149 11.41 7.64 1.76
C VAL A 149 10.34 6.75 1.13
N VAL A 150 9.49 7.29 0.24
CA VAL A 150 8.38 6.53 -0.37
C VAL A 150 8.88 5.49 -1.38
N VAL A 151 9.90 5.82 -2.19
CA VAL A 151 10.47 4.88 -3.17
C VAL A 151 11.17 3.71 -2.46
N VAL A 152 11.84 3.96 -1.33
CA VAL A 152 12.52 2.91 -0.55
C VAL A 152 11.51 2.02 0.17
N GLU A 153 10.41 2.55 0.70
CA GLU A 153 9.40 1.76 1.42
C GLU A 153 8.57 0.89 0.44
N VAL A 154 8.22 1.42 -0.74
CA VAL A 154 7.55 0.66 -1.81
C VAL A 154 8.48 -0.41 -2.39
N ARG A 155 9.77 -0.09 -2.62
CA ARG A 155 10.77 -1.10 -3.02
C ARG A 155 11.04 -2.13 -1.91
N ARG A 156 10.98 -1.77 -0.62
CA ARG A 156 11.11 -2.72 0.51
C ARG A 156 9.88 -3.59 0.67
N TRP A 157 8.69 -3.06 0.40
CA TRP A 157 7.44 -3.81 0.38
C TRP A 157 7.37 -4.79 -0.81
N TRP A 158 7.95 -4.42 -1.96
CA TRP A 158 8.11 -5.32 -3.11
C TRP A 158 9.29 -6.32 -2.97
N ARG A 159 10.45 -5.92 -2.43
CA ARG A 159 11.59 -6.83 -2.18
C ARG A 159 11.26 -7.90 -1.14
N ARG A 160 10.50 -7.56 -0.09
CA ARG A 160 10.00 -8.57 0.88
C ARG A 160 9.00 -9.57 0.27
N ARG A 161 8.46 -9.30 -0.93
CA ARG A 161 7.57 -10.19 -1.68
C ARG A 161 8.21 -10.87 -2.89
N GLY A 162 9.49 -10.62 -3.16
CA GLY A 162 10.12 -11.01 -4.42
C GLY A 162 11.60 -11.31 -4.29
N THR A 163 11.93 -12.44 -3.67
CA THR A 163 13.20 -13.14 -3.94
C THR A 163 12.95 -14.64 -3.98
N SER A 164 12.61 -15.14 -5.16
CA SER A 164 12.88 -16.52 -5.60
C SER A 164 12.73 -16.58 -7.11
N SER A 165 13.73 -16.08 -7.82
CA SER A 165 13.99 -16.48 -9.21
C SER A 165 15.49 -16.38 -9.44
N SER A 166 16.19 -17.39 -8.93
CA SER A 166 17.54 -17.73 -9.33
C SER A 166 17.49 -18.49 -10.65
N ARG A 167 18.30 -18.03 -11.60
CA ARG A 167 18.98 -18.79 -12.67
C ARG A 167 18.20 -19.88 -13.41
N ARG A 168 18.09 -19.71 -14.72
CA ARG A 168 18.83 -20.53 -15.70
C ARG A 168 19.18 -19.69 -16.91
#